data_AF-A0A4R0EKK1-F1
#
_entry.id   AF-A0A4R0EKK1-F1
#
_cell.length_a   1.000
_cell.length_b   1.000
_cell.length_c   1.000
_cell.angle_alpha   90.00
_cell.angle_beta   90.00
_cell.angle_gamma   90.00
#
_symmetry.space_group_name_H-M   'P 1'
#
loop_
_entity.id
_entity.type
_entity.pdbx_description
1 polymer ?
#
loop_
_entity_poly.entity_id
_entity_poly.type
_entity_poly.pdbx_seq_one_letter_code
_entity_poly.pdbx_strand_id
1 'polypeptide(L)'
;MHLVQRVAAVVLTLGLSASLVGCGFHLKGTTPTTAPVAYSKMSLALPNDTEELHEKLAIYLGATGIQLSNNPDAYVLHVLEYTPQRHELNGKLVETLLRLTVTFRIEDAQGNPVTEPRTLTASRSYQYDVATVNTDDQEQKYLNQVIIDDIAQQIVRQISSNRLPKVVTKPAAATTQP
;
A
#
# COMPACT_ATOMS: atom_id res chain seq x y z
N MET A 1 -18.10 -25.98 53.21
CA MET A 1 -17.18 -26.23 52.08
C MET A 1 -17.76 -25.79 50.72
N HIS A 2 -19.07 -25.89 50.47
CA HIS A 2 -19.66 -25.46 49.18
C HIS A 2 -19.67 -23.94 48.91
N LEU A 3 -19.67 -23.09 49.94
CA LEU A 3 -19.67 -21.64 49.76
C LEU A 3 -18.35 -21.14 49.15
N VAL A 4 -17.21 -21.63 49.66
CA VAL A 4 -15.87 -21.30 49.17
C VAL A 4 -15.68 -21.76 47.72
N GLN A 5 -16.19 -22.95 47.39
CA GLN A 5 -16.13 -23.52 46.05
C GLN A 5 -16.98 -22.73 45.03
N ARG A 6 -18.16 -22.23 45.46
CA ARG A 6 -19.02 -21.38 44.63
C ARG A 6 -18.40 -19.99 44.41
N VAL A 7 -17.80 -19.40 45.44
CA VAL A 7 -17.12 -18.10 45.32
C VAL A 7 -15.89 -18.21 44.42
N ALA A 8 -15.09 -19.27 44.56
CA ALA A 8 -13.93 -19.51 43.69
C ALA A 8 -14.35 -19.69 42.22
N ALA A 9 -15.43 -20.41 41.95
CA ALA A 9 -15.95 -20.59 40.59
C ALA A 9 -16.40 -19.24 39.98
N VAL A 10 -17.10 -18.40 40.74
CA VAL A 10 -17.56 -17.08 40.29
C VAL A 10 -16.39 -16.16 39.97
N VAL A 11 -15.38 -16.10 40.84
CA VAL A 11 -14.17 -15.28 40.63
C VAL A 11 -13.38 -15.75 39.41
N LEU A 12 -13.24 -17.07 39.22
CA LEU A 12 -12.57 -17.64 38.05
C LEU A 12 -13.30 -17.29 36.75
N THR A 13 -14.63 -17.41 36.72
CA THR A 13 -15.43 -17.06 35.54
C THR A 13 -15.41 -15.57 35.22
N LEU A 14 -15.43 -14.70 36.23
CA LEU A 14 -15.33 -13.24 36.02
C LEU A 14 -13.95 -12.84 35.51
N GLY A 15 -12.88 -13.37 36.12
CA GLY A 15 -11.50 -13.10 35.70
C GLY A 15 -11.21 -13.56 34.27
N LEU A 16 -11.76 -14.71 33.86
CA LEU A 16 -11.61 -15.23 32.50
C LEU A 16 -12.43 -14.44 31.47
N SER A 17 -13.61 -13.92 31.84
CA SER A 17 -14.41 -13.09 30.92
C SER A 17 -13.81 -11.71 30.68
N ALA A 18 -13.13 -11.13 31.67
CA ALA A 18 -12.46 -9.83 31.54
C ALA A 18 -11.24 -9.87 30.60
N SER A 19 -10.55 -11.02 30.49
CA SER A 19 -9.41 -11.17 29.57
C SER A 19 -9.84 -11.29 28.11
N LEU A 20 -11.11 -11.63 27.81
CA LEU A 20 -11.62 -11.70 26.44
C LEU A 20 -11.92 -10.32 25.82
N VAL A 21 -12.19 -9.28 26.62
CA VAL A 21 -12.48 -7.92 26.13
C VAL A 21 -11.21 -7.05 26.03
N GLY A 22 -10.05 -7.59 26.44
CA GLY A 22 -8.78 -6.87 26.54
C GLY A 22 -7.95 -6.80 25.26
N CYS A 23 -8.39 -7.36 24.13
CA CYS A 23 -7.55 -7.40 22.91
C CYS A 23 -7.36 -6.01 22.26
N GLY A 24 -7.99 -4.94 22.76
CA GLY A 24 -7.73 -3.57 22.34
C GLY A 24 -8.12 -3.25 20.88
N PHE A 25 -8.67 -4.21 20.14
CA PHE A 25 -9.20 -4.02 18.80
C PHE A 25 -10.42 -3.10 18.85
N HIS A 26 -10.20 -1.83 18.57
CA HIS A 26 -11.27 -0.90 18.32
C HIS A 26 -11.66 -0.99 16.85
N LEU A 27 -12.97 -0.96 16.59
CA LEU A 27 -13.47 -0.74 15.24
C LEU A 27 -12.78 0.50 14.68
N LYS A 28 -12.20 0.37 13.48
CA LYS A 28 -11.69 1.53 12.76
C LYS A 28 -12.89 2.44 12.52
N GLY A 29 -12.95 3.54 13.27
CA GLY A 29 -14.09 4.46 13.25
C GLY A 29 -14.41 4.87 11.81
N THR A 30 -15.69 4.99 11.50
CA THR A 30 -16.19 5.38 10.17
C THR A 30 -15.96 6.85 9.85
N THR A 31 -15.12 7.56 10.62
CA THR A 31 -14.49 8.75 10.10
C THR A 31 -13.80 8.30 8.81
N PRO A 32 -14.20 8.79 7.62
CA PRO A 32 -13.41 8.56 6.44
C PRO A 32 -11.98 8.85 6.87
N THR A 33 -11.05 7.94 6.59
CA THR A 33 -9.63 8.29 6.61
C THR A 33 -9.50 9.35 5.55
N THR A 34 -9.91 10.58 5.88
CA THR A 34 -9.72 11.76 5.07
C THR A 34 -8.24 11.76 4.89
N ALA A 35 -7.81 11.52 3.65
CA ALA A 35 -6.43 11.74 3.29
C ALA A 35 -5.99 13.05 3.96
N PRO A 36 -4.74 13.14 4.45
CA PRO A 36 -4.26 14.33 5.14
C PRO A 36 -4.68 15.54 4.31
N VAL A 37 -5.29 16.55 4.94
CA VAL A 37 -5.88 17.72 4.27
C VAL A 37 -4.93 18.36 3.24
N ALA A 38 -3.62 18.09 3.37
CA ALA A 38 -2.57 18.43 2.42
C ALA A 38 -2.80 17.95 0.97
N TYR A 39 -3.49 16.84 0.69
CA TYR A 39 -3.58 16.25 -0.67
C TYR A 39 -5.02 16.03 -1.14
N SER A 40 -5.88 17.05 -1.05
CA SER A 40 -7.29 16.93 -1.44
C SER A 40 -7.50 16.75 -2.96
N LYS A 41 -6.59 17.27 -3.79
CA LYS A 41 -6.60 17.14 -5.25
C LYS A 41 -5.28 16.55 -5.74
N MET A 42 -5.36 15.57 -6.62
CA MET A 42 -4.17 14.89 -7.16
C MET A 42 -4.34 14.53 -8.64
N SER A 43 -3.26 14.51 -9.39
CA SER A 43 -3.16 13.87 -10.71
C SER A 43 -2.20 12.68 -10.65
N LEU A 44 -2.31 11.80 -11.63
CA LEU A 44 -1.51 10.59 -11.73
C LEU A 44 -0.54 10.72 -12.91
N ALA A 45 0.77 10.61 -12.63
CA ALA A 45 1.81 10.52 -13.64
C ALA A 45 2.49 9.15 -13.52
N LEU A 46 2.22 8.25 -14.47
CA LEU A 46 2.78 6.91 -14.50
C LEU A 46 3.50 6.65 -15.83
N PRO A 47 4.49 5.72 -15.85
CA PRO A 47 5.10 5.24 -17.09
C PRO A 47 4.08 4.57 -18.02
N ASN A 48 4.46 4.34 -19.28
CA ASN A 48 3.66 3.56 -20.22
C ASN A 48 3.45 2.11 -19.71
N ASP A 49 2.42 1.42 -20.21
CA ASP A 49 2.08 0.02 -19.88
C ASP A 49 1.74 -0.19 -18.38
N THR A 50 1.13 0.81 -17.74
CA THR A 50 0.71 0.78 -16.33
C THR A 50 -0.78 1.06 -16.12
N GLU A 51 -1.61 0.79 -17.14
CA GLU A 51 -3.04 1.10 -17.15
C GLU A 51 -3.79 0.44 -15.98
N GLU A 52 -3.48 -0.81 -15.67
CA GLU A 52 -4.09 -1.53 -14.53
C GLU A 52 -3.75 -0.84 -13.19
N LEU A 53 -2.49 -0.42 -13.01
CA LEU A 53 -2.08 0.29 -11.80
C LEU A 53 -2.76 1.67 -11.72
N HIS A 54 -2.85 2.38 -12.84
CA HIS A 54 -3.57 3.65 -12.92
C HIS A 54 -5.02 3.49 -12.46
N GLU A 55 -5.74 2.51 -13.01
CA GLU A 55 -7.15 2.26 -12.68
C GLU A 55 -7.31 1.95 -11.17
N LYS A 56 -6.49 1.05 -10.61
CA LYS A 56 -6.54 0.72 -9.19
C LYS A 56 -6.23 1.92 -8.30
N LEU A 57 -5.21 2.71 -8.63
CA LEU A 57 -4.89 3.93 -7.90
C LEU A 57 -6.05 4.92 -7.97
N ALA A 58 -6.68 5.08 -9.13
CA ALA A 58 -7.79 6.00 -9.29
C ALA A 58 -8.97 5.64 -8.38
N ILE A 59 -9.34 4.35 -8.36
CA ILE A 59 -10.41 3.81 -7.50
C ILE A 59 -10.05 4.01 -6.02
N TYR A 60 -8.85 3.58 -5.60
CA TYR A 60 -8.48 3.58 -4.19
C TYR A 60 -8.23 4.98 -3.63
N LEU A 61 -7.64 5.89 -4.39
CA LEU A 61 -7.47 7.28 -3.98
C LEU A 61 -8.83 7.97 -3.86
N GLY A 62 -9.74 7.74 -4.82
CA GLY A 62 -11.11 8.23 -4.75
C GLY A 62 -11.86 7.74 -3.51
N ALA A 63 -11.68 6.47 -3.13
CA ALA A 63 -12.27 5.91 -1.92
C ALA A 63 -11.73 6.54 -0.61
N THR A 64 -10.56 7.20 -0.65
CA THR A 64 -10.01 7.97 0.48
C THR A 64 -10.45 9.44 0.50
N GLY A 65 -11.26 9.87 -0.46
CA GLY A 65 -11.74 11.25 -0.59
C GLY A 65 -10.79 12.18 -1.36
N ILE A 66 -9.72 11.65 -1.96
CA ILE A 66 -8.83 12.41 -2.84
C ILE A 66 -9.52 12.58 -4.20
N GLN A 67 -9.64 13.82 -4.66
CA GLN A 67 -10.22 14.12 -5.97
C GLN A 67 -9.15 14.06 -7.05
N LEU A 68 -9.34 13.18 -8.02
CA LEU A 68 -8.47 13.15 -9.19
C LEU A 68 -8.82 14.30 -10.12
N SER A 69 -7.84 15.14 -10.44
CA SER A 69 -8.05 16.34 -11.24
C SER A 69 -6.80 16.67 -12.04
N ASN A 70 -7.01 17.09 -13.29
CA ASN A 70 -5.94 17.62 -14.16
C ASN A 70 -5.77 19.13 -13.98
N ASN A 71 -6.27 19.71 -12.89
CA ASN A 71 -6.08 21.13 -12.64
C ASN A 71 -4.59 21.44 -12.38
N PRO A 72 -4.13 22.63 -12.79
CA PRO A 72 -2.74 23.07 -12.60
C PRO A 72 -2.38 23.39 -11.14
N ASP A 73 -3.28 23.19 -10.18
CA ASP A 73 -3.04 23.31 -8.73
C ASP A 73 -2.97 21.94 -8.02
N ALA A 74 -3.23 20.84 -8.74
CA ALA A 74 -3.24 19.50 -8.16
C ALA A 74 -1.81 18.99 -7.91
N TYR A 75 -1.61 18.31 -6.78
CA TYR A 75 -0.38 17.55 -6.54
C TYR A 75 -0.28 16.39 -7.53
N VAL A 76 0.93 15.96 -7.84
CA VAL A 76 1.14 14.84 -8.77
C VAL A 76 1.65 13.63 -7.99
N LEU A 77 0.95 12.51 -8.05
CA LEU A 77 1.52 11.21 -7.70
C LEU A 77 2.32 10.72 -8.89
N HIS A 78 3.64 10.83 -8.79
CA HIS A 78 4.56 10.45 -9.86
C HIS A 78 5.17 9.09 -9.55
N VAL A 79 4.84 8.09 -10.36
CA VAL A 79 5.51 6.80 -10.38
C VAL A 79 6.77 6.94 -11.23
N LEU A 80 7.93 6.91 -10.57
CA LEU A 80 9.24 7.09 -11.18
C LEU A 80 9.74 5.80 -11.84
N GLU A 81 9.43 4.66 -11.23
CA GLU A 81 9.87 3.34 -11.68
C GLU A 81 8.76 2.31 -11.47
N TYR A 82 8.56 1.46 -12.48
CA TYR A 82 7.62 0.35 -12.48
C TYR A 82 8.31 -0.87 -13.10
N THR A 83 8.72 -1.83 -12.27
CA THR A 83 9.58 -2.95 -12.69
C THR A 83 8.93 -4.29 -12.34
N PRO A 84 8.14 -4.88 -13.26
CA PRO A 84 7.67 -6.24 -13.14
C PRO A 84 8.81 -7.23 -13.45
N GLN A 85 8.94 -8.27 -12.64
CA GLN A 85 9.97 -9.29 -12.76
C GLN A 85 9.35 -10.68 -12.60
N ARG A 86 9.80 -11.61 -13.44
CA ARG A 86 9.46 -13.04 -13.36
C ARG A 86 10.76 -13.82 -13.17
N HIS A 87 10.82 -14.61 -12.11
CA HIS A 87 11.95 -15.49 -11.82
C HIS A 87 11.47 -16.94 -11.78
N GLU A 88 12.14 -17.81 -12.52
CA GLU A 88 11.94 -19.25 -12.42
C GLU A 88 12.98 -19.81 -11.46
N LEU A 89 12.50 -20.50 -10.44
CA LEU A 89 13.30 -21.13 -9.40
C LEU A 89 13.32 -22.63 -9.67
N ASN A 90 14.47 -23.11 -10.18
CA ASN A 90 14.63 -24.51 -10.58
C ASN A 90 14.98 -25.38 -9.36
N GLY A 91 14.05 -26.28 -8.99
CA GLY A 91 14.23 -27.32 -7.97
C GLY A 91 13.69 -28.68 -8.45
N LYS A 92 13.21 -29.54 -7.53
CA LYS A 92 12.49 -30.77 -7.89
C LYS A 92 11.13 -30.47 -8.56
N LEU A 93 10.55 -29.30 -8.26
CA LEU A 93 9.40 -28.68 -8.91
C LEU A 93 9.85 -27.32 -9.46
N VAL A 94 9.24 -26.87 -10.56
CA VAL A 94 9.47 -25.52 -11.10
C VAL A 94 8.55 -24.56 -10.35
N GLU A 95 9.13 -23.64 -9.60
CA GLU A 95 8.40 -22.55 -8.94
C GLU A 95 8.65 -21.25 -9.71
N THR A 96 7.59 -20.53 -10.04
CA THR A 96 7.68 -19.19 -10.63
C THR A 96 7.39 -18.15 -9.56
N LEU A 97 8.31 -17.20 -9.39
CA LEU A 97 8.15 -16.02 -8.55
C LEU A 97 7.88 -14.79 -9.43
N LEU A 98 6.72 -14.18 -9.24
CA LEU A 98 6.34 -12.89 -9.80
C LEU A 98 6.62 -11.81 -8.76
N ARG A 99 7.27 -10.72 -9.18
CA ARG A 99 7.61 -9.58 -8.33
C ARG A 99 7.31 -8.29 -9.07
N LEU A 100 6.71 -7.33 -8.37
CA LEU A 100 6.57 -5.96 -8.88
C LEU A 100 7.23 -5.02 -7.89
N THR A 101 8.16 -4.21 -8.39
CA THR A 101 8.79 -3.12 -7.64
C THR A 101 8.35 -1.79 -8.23
N VAL A 102 7.85 -0.89 -7.39
CA VAL A 102 7.38 0.44 -7.78
C VAL A 102 8.03 1.49 -6.92
N THR A 103 8.66 2.48 -7.55
CA THR A 103 9.20 3.67 -6.89
C THR A 103 8.35 4.88 -7.25
N PHE A 104 7.86 5.62 -6.25
CA PHE A 104 7.00 6.78 -6.46
C PHE A 104 7.35 7.93 -5.52
N ARG A 105 6.85 9.13 -5.84
CA ARG A 105 6.89 10.32 -4.97
C ARG A 105 5.68 11.21 -5.24
N ILE A 106 5.48 12.20 -4.36
CA ILE A 106 4.54 13.29 -4.59
C ILE A 106 5.31 14.53 -5.03
N GLU A 107 4.84 15.17 -6.08
CA GLU A 107 5.33 16.45 -6.60
C GLU A 107 4.25 17.52 -6.46
N ASP A 108 4.66 18.78 -6.37
CA ASP A 108 3.74 19.92 -6.53
C ASP A 108 3.35 20.08 -8.00
N ALA A 109 2.43 21.01 -8.28
CA ALA A 109 1.98 21.26 -9.65
C ALA A 109 3.06 21.85 -10.57
N GLN A 110 4.18 22.32 -10.01
CA GLN A 110 5.34 22.83 -10.73
C GLN A 110 6.39 21.73 -11.00
N GLY A 111 6.15 20.50 -10.52
CA GLY A 111 7.06 19.35 -10.65
C GLY A 111 8.15 19.30 -9.58
N ASN A 112 8.10 20.14 -8.54
CA ASN A 112 9.06 20.06 -7.44
C ASN A 112 8.69 18.91 -6.49
N PRO A 113 9.67 18.12 -6.02
CA PRO A 113 9.40 17.01 -5.12
C PRO A 113 8.95 17.52 -3.75
N VAL A 114 7.78 17.05 -3.30
CA VAL A 114 7.22 17.33 -1.96
C VAL A 114 7.63 16.24 -0.97
N THR A 115 7.78 15.01 -1.46
CA THR A 115 8.23 13.86 -0.67
C THR A 115 9.48 13.23 -1.28
N GLU A 116 10.29 12.59 -0.44
CA GLU A 116 11.37 11.74 -0.94
C GLU A 116 10.81 10.53 -1.70
N PRO A 117 11.54 9.99 -2.69
CA PRO A 117 11.16 8.75 -3.38
C PRO A 117 10.96 7.59 -2.41
N ARG A 118 9.94 6.78 -2.67
CA ARG A 118 9.62 5.58 -1.89
C ARG A 118 9.42 4.39 -2.79
N THR A 119 10.09 3.29 -2.44
CA THR A 119 9.98 2.02 -3.14
C THR A 119 9.10 1.05 -2.36
N LEU A 120 8.18 0.41 -3.08
CA LEU A 120 7.34 -0.69 -2.59
C LEU A 120 7.57 -1.92 -3.47
N THR A 121 7.46 -3.10 -2.86
CA THR A 121 7.61 -4.36 -3.56
C THR A 121 6.52 -5.34 -3.11
N ALA A 122 5.91 -6.01 -4.07
CA ALA A 122 4.98 -7.10 -3.83
C ALA A 122 5.38 -8.30 -4.68
N SER A 123 5.10 -9.51 -4.19
CA SER A 123 5.44 -10.74 -4.90
C SER A 123 4.43 -11.85 -4.62
N ARG A 124 4.30 -12.78 -5.58
CA ARG A 124 3.57 -14.04 -5.45
C ARG A 124 4.36 -15.14 -6.15
N SER A 125 4.30 -16.35 -5.63
CA SER A 125 4.82 -17.52 -6.32
C SER A 125 3.73 -18.55 -6.59
N TYR A 126 3.92 -19.31 -7.66
CA TYR A 126 3.08 -20.44 -8.03
C TYR A 126 3.95 -21.57 -8.57
N GLN A 127 3.45 -22.80 -8.48
CA GLN A 127 4.09 -23.99 -9.03
C GLN A 127 3.30 -24.43 -10.25
N TYR A 128 3.98 -24.76 -11.35
CA TYR A 128 3.32 -25.26 -12.54
C TYR A 128 4.00 -26.56 -13.04
N ASP A 129 3.17 -27.47 -13.56
CA ASP A 129 3.63 -28.70 -14.21
C ASP A 129 3.81 -28.47 -15.71
N VAL A 130 5.05 -28.63 -16.19
CA VAL A 130 5.41 -28.51 -17.61
C VAL A 130 4.75 -29.58 -18.49
N ALA A 131 4.15 -30.63 -17.92
CA ALA A 131 3.55 -31.74 -18.65
C ALA A 131 2.12 -31.46 -19.16
N THR A 132 1.43 -30.41 -18.68
CA THR A 132 0.01 -30.13 -19.00
C THR A 132 -0.20 -28.91 -19.92
N VAL A 133 0.83 -28.52 -20.67
CA VAL A 133 0.88 -27.23 -21.38
C VAL A 133 -0.08 -27.20 -22.58
N ASN A 134 -1.28 -26.63 -22.38
CA ASN A 134 -2.10 -26.09 -23.46
C ASN A 134 -3.10 -25.00 -23.01
N THR A 135 -2.99 -24.50 -21.79
CA THR A 135 -3.80 -23.37 -21.31
C THR A 135 -2.89 -22.16 -21.19
N ASP A 136 -3.22 -21.09 -21.91
CA ASP A 136 -2.84 -19.71 -21.64
C ASP A 136 -2.65 -19.52 -20.10
N ASP A 137 -1.53 -18.95 -19.62
CA ASP A 137 -1.16 -18.94 -18.19
C ASP A 137 -2.07 -18.00 -17.37
N GLN A 138 -3.32 -18.42 -17.19
CA GLN A 138 -4.39 -17.68 -16.50
C GLN A 138 -4.02 -17.42 -15.04
N GLU A 139 -3.29 -18.36 -14.41
CA GLU A 139 -2.81 -18.19 -13.04
C GLU A 139 -1.80 -17.05 -12.97
N GLN A 140 -0.82 -16.98 -13.88
CA GLN A 140 0.11 -15.86 -13.94
C GLN A 140 -0.62 -14.53 -14.17
N LYS A 141 -1.57 -14.48 -15.10
CA LYS A 141 -2.37 -13.27 -15.37
C LYS A 141 -3.12 -12.80 -14.11
N TYR A 142 -3.80 -13.72 -13.43
CA TYR A 142 -4.49 -13.43 -12.17
C TYR A 142 -3.52 -12.95 -11.08
N LEU A 143 -2.38 -13.62 -10.89
CA LEU A 143 -1.41 -13.23 -9.86
C LEU A 143 -0.76 -11.88 -10.15
N ASN A 144 -0.54 -11.51 -11.41
CA ASN A 144 -0.10 -10.16 -11.78
C ASN A 144 -1.11 -9.11 -11.33
N GLN A 145 -2.40 -9.33 -11.57
CA GLN A 145 -3.46 -8.41 -11.11
C GLN A 145 -3.49 -8.28 -9.59
N VAL A 146 -3.33 -9.40 -8.86
CA VAL A 146 -3.23 -9.40 -7.38
C VAL A 146 -2.04 -8.58 -6.90
N ILE A 147 -0.87 -8.72 -7.54
CA ILE A 147 0.34 -7.98 -7.18
C ILE A 147 0.16 -6.48 -7.44
N ILE A 148 -0.45 -6.10 -8.55
CA ILE A 148 -0.75 -4.69 -8.89
C ILE A 148 -1.72 -4.09 -7.87
N ASP A 149 -2.76 -4.85 -7.50
CA ASP A 149 -3.73 -4.44 -6.49
C ASP A 149 -3.08 -4.20 -5.12
N ASP A 150 -2.23 -5.14 -4.67
CA ASP A 150 -1.43 -5.02 -3.44
C ASP A 150 -0.60 -3.73 -3.43
N ILE A 151 0.11 -3.44 -4.52
CA ILE A 151 0.94 -2.23 -4.64
C ILE A 151 0.06 -0.98 -4.57
N ALA A 152 -1.04 -0.93 -5.33
CA ALA A 152 -1.94 0.22 -5.34
C ALA A 152 -2.48 0.51 -3.94
N GLN A 153 -2.97 -0.52 -3.23
CA GLN A 153 -3.45 -0.38 -1.86
C GLN A 153 -2.35 0.09 -0.89
N GLN A 154 -1.12 -0.39 -1.05
CA GLN A 154 0.01 0.04 -0.22
C GLN A 154 0.36 1.51 -0.47
N ILE A 155 0.41 1.96 -1.73
CA ILE A 155 0.64 3.37 -2.10
C ILE A 155 -0.41 4.26 -1.44
N VAL A 156 -1.70 3.97 -1.66
CA VAL A 156 -2.82 4.75 -1.09
C VAL A 156 -2.76 4.76 0.45
N ARG A 157 -2.37 3.65 1.08
CA ARG A 157 -2.20 3.59 2.54
C ARG A 157 -1.07 4.49 3.05
N GLN A 158 0.06 4.56 2.35
CA GLN A 158 1.16 5.45 2.73
C GLN A 158 0.74 6.93 2.62
N ILE A 159 0.00 7.27 1.56
CA ILE A 159 -0.54 8.63 1.33
C ILE A 159 -1.57 8.98 2.40
N SER A 160 -2.61 8.17 2.57
CA SER A 160 -3.72 8.43 3.51
C SER A 160 -3.29 8.45 4.98
N SER A 161 -2.18 7.80 5.33
CA SER A 161 -1.62 7.84 6.70
C SER A 161 -0.53 8.89 6.91
N ASN A 162 -0.27 9.75 5.93
CA ASN A 162 0.80 10.77 5.95
C ASN A 162 2.19 10.21 6.31
N ARG A 163 2.51 8.99 5.86
CA ARG A 163 3.76 8.30 6.21
C ARG A 163 4.90 8.57 5.23
N LEU A 164 4.70 9.52 4.32
CA LEU A 164 5.69 9.90 3.33
C LEU A 164 6.66 10.94 3.93
N PRO A 165 7.98 10.67 3.96
CA PRO A 165 8.96 11.64 4.41
C PRO A 165 8.94 12.85 3.47
N LYS A 166 8.79 14.04 4.04
CA LYS A 166 8.82 15.31 3.30
C LYS A 166 10.26 15.65 2.91
N VAL A 167 10.44 16.27 1.75
CA VAL A 167 11.75 16.82 1.37
C VAL A 167 12.06 17.96 2.34
N VAL A 168 13.13 17.83 3.13
CA VAL A 168 13.59 18.89 4.02
C VAL A 168 14.39 19.88 3.17
N THR A 169 13.79 21.02 2.82
CA THR A 169 14.56 22.15 2.28
C THR A 169 15.51 22.65 3.36
N LYS A 170 16.77 22.21 3.33
CA LYS A 170 17.85 22.82 4.12
C LYS A 170 17.97 24.28 3.64
N PRO A 171 17.83 25.31 4.50
CA PRO A 171 18.04 26.69 4.09
C PRO A 171 19.48 26.80 3.56
N ALA A 172 19.63 27.23 2.31
CA ALA A 172 20.93 27.57 1.75
C ALA A 172 21.57 28.62 2.67
N ALA A 173 22.74 28.30 3.21
CA ALA A 173 23.51 29.21 4.03
C ALA A 173 23.70 30.51 3.24
N ALA A 174 23.28 31.63 3.84
CA ALA A 174 23.48 32.96 3.28
C ALA A 174 24.96 33.16 2.97
N THR A 175 25.29 33.32 1.69
CA THR A 175 26.60 33.73 1.23
C THR A 175 26.80 35.18 1.67
N THR A 176 27.44 35.37 2.82
CA THR A 176 27.97 36.67 3.24
C THR A 176 29.17 36.97 2.34
N GLN A 177 28.99 37.85 1.37
CA GLN A 177 30.06 38.35 0.51
C GLN A 177 30.72 39.58 1.17
N PRO A 178 32.06 39.65 1.27
CA PRO A 178 32.76 40.88 1.63
C PRO A 178 32.80 41.90 0.49
#